data_AF-A0A2E9B5A4-F1
#
_entry.id   AF-A0A2E9B5A4-F1
#
_cell.length_a   1.000
_cell.length_b   1.000
_cell.length_c   1.000
_cell.angle_alpha   90.00
_cell.angle_beta   90.00
_cell.angle_gamma   90.00
#
_symmetry.space_group_name_H-M   'P 1'
#
loop_
_entity.id
_entity.type
_entity.pdbx_description
1 polymer ?
#
loop_
_entity_poly.entity_id
_entity_poly.type
_entity_poly.pdbx_seq_one_letter_code
_entity_poly.pdbx_strand_id
1 'polypeptide(L)'
;MLSVLSEKSFRNLFFAQNFSLLGSGLATIAISLLAFDLTGRNAALILSGLFTIKMFVYVIFSPFAGAIADKFDTKKYLIIQDVIRAIAAFGLIFVSEIWHLYIIILLIYLKLHHKISHL
;
A
#
# COMPACT_ATOMS: atom_id res chain seq x y z
N MET A 1 -9.43 11.84 27.52
CA MET A 1 -9.17 11.63 26.08
C MET A 1 -8.41 10.33 25.78
N LEU A 2 -7.45 9.88 26.61
CA LEU A 2 -6.73 8.60 26.40
C LEU A 2 -7.53 7.34 26.77
N SER A 3 -8.74 7.46 27.34
CA SER A 3 -9.57 6.31 27.76
C SER A 3 -9.99 5.40 26.61
N VAL A 4 -10.01 5.91 25.36
CA VAL A 4 -10.35 5.14 24.15
C VAL A 4 -9.29 4.06 23.84
N LEU A 5 -8.03 4.28 24.26
CA LEU A 5 -6.94 3.29 24.12
C LEU A 5 -7.01 2.16 25.15
N SER A 6 -7.93 2.24 26.13
CA SER A 6 -8.19 1.15 27.08
C SER A 6 -8.92 -0.02 26.41
N GLU A 7 -9.69 0.27 25.35
CA GLU A 7 -10.38 -0.75 24.57
C GLU A 7 -9.37 -1.57 23.74
N LYS A 8 -9.30 -2.88 24.02
CA LYS A 8 -8.30 -3.77 23.43
C LYS A 8 -8.39 -3.81 21.90
N SER A 9 -9.60 -3.74 21.37
CA SER A 9 -9.84 -3.74 19.92
C SER A 9 -9.32 -2.45 19.27
N PHE A 10 -9.61 -1.30 19.88
CA PHE A 10 -9.16 0.01 19.38
C PHE A 10 -7.65 0.16 19.48
N ARG A 11 -7.05 -0.26 20.60
CA ARG A 11 -5.60 -0.20 20.81
C ARG A 11 -4.84 -1.01 19.76
N ASN A 12 -5.27 -2.24 19.49
CA ASN A 12 -4.63 -3.07 18.48
C ASN A 12 -4.74 -2.47 17.07
N LEU A 13 -5.92 -1.94 16.72
CA LEU A 13 -6.12 -1.27 15.43
C LEU A 13 -5.23 -0.03 15.32
N PHE A 14 -5.15 0.78 16.38
CA PHE A 14 -4.34 2.00 16.39
C PHE A 14 -2.85 1.68 16.17
N PHE A 15 -2.27 0.74 16.90
CA PHE A 15 -0.88 0.36 16.69
C PHE A 15 -0.66 -0.24 15.29
N ALA A 16 -1.53 -1.15 14.85
CA ALA A 16 -1.45 -1.72 13.50
C ALA A 16 -1.48 -0.64 12.41
N GLN A 17 -2.37 0.34 12.55
CA GLN A 17 -2.49 1.46 11.62
C GLN A 17 -1.22 2.33 11.60
N ASN A 18 -0.67 2.65 12.78
CA ASN A 18 0.56 3.45 12.88
C ASN A 18 1.74 2.72 12.21
N PHE A 19 1.94 1.43 12.51
CA PHE A 19 3.00 0.64 11.87
C PHE A 19 2.78 0.49 10.36
N SER A 20 1.54 0.29 9.90
CA SER A 20 1.22 0.19 8.46
C SER A 20 1.51 1.51 7.73
N LEU A 21 1.23 2.66 8.36
CA LEU A 21 1.56 3.98 7.81
C LEU A 21 3.06 4.21 7.73
N LEU A 22 3.79 3.88 8.80
CA LEU A 22 5.25 3.97 8.82
C LEU A 22 5.89 3.09 7.74
N GLY A 23 5.44 1.83 7.63
CA GLY A 23 5.90 0.90 6.60
C GLY A 23 5.63 1.40 5.18
N SER A 24 4.47 2.03 4.95
CA SER A 24 4.12 2.60 3.65
C SER A 24 5.02 3.79 3.27
N GLY A 25 5.37 4.63 4.25
CA GLY A 25 6.34 5.72 4.07
C GLY A 25 7.73 5.18 3.72
N LEU A 26 8.23 4.24 4.52
CA LEU A 26 9.54 3.62 4.31
C LEU A 26 9.63 2.89 2.96
N ALA A 27 8.59 2.16 2.56
CA ALA A 27 8.52 1.52 1.25
C ALA A 27 8.65 2.53 0.11
N THR A 28 8.04 3.71 0.23
CA THR A 28 8.14 4.77 -0.79
C THR A 28 9.57 5.28 -0.94
N ILE A 29 10.28 5.44 0.17
CA ILE A 29 11.69 5.85 0.16
C ILE A 29 12.55 4.75 -0.48
N ALA A 30 12.38 3.50 -0.05
CA ALA A 30 13.12 2.36 -0.58
C ALA A 30 12.92 2.18 -2.08
N ILE A 31 11.68 2.27 -2.54
CA ILE A 31 11.30 2.20 -3.96
C ILE A 31 11.93 3.35 -4.76
N SER A 32 11.90 4.57 -4.23
CA SER A 32 12.45 5.73 -4.93
C SER A 32 13.96 5.64 -5.09
N LEU A 33 14.66 5.15 -4.07
CA LEU A 33 16.10 4.88 -4.12
C LEU A 33 16.43 3.73 -5.08
N LEU A 34 15.71 2.62 -5.00
CA LEU A 34 15.92 1.46 -5.88
C LEU A 34 15.65 1.80 -7.36
N ALA A 35 14.62 2.61 -7.64
CA ALA A 35 14.37 3.09 -8.99
C ALA A 35 15.53 3.99 -9.49
N PHE A 36 16.09 4.83 -8.61
CA PHE A 36 17.27 5.63 -8.92
C PHE A 36 18.49 4.76 -9.22
N ASP A 37 18.75 3.72 -8.43
CA ASP A 37 19.87 2.81 -8.67
C ASP A 37 19.72 2.02 -9.98
N LEU A 38 18.51 1.59 -10.34
CA LEU A 38 18.26 0.78 -11.54
C LEU A 38 18.21 1.60 -12.83
N THR A 39 17.81 2.87 -12.78
CA THR A 39 17.49 3.66 -13.98
C THR A 39 18.22 5.00 -14.05
N GLY A 40 18.99 5.33 -13.01
CA GLY A 40 19.75 6.56 -12.89
C GLY A 40 18.90 7.81 -13.14
N ARG A 41 19.28 8.58 -14.15
CA ARG A 41 18.60 9.83 -14.55
C ARG A 41 17.14 9.63 -14.98
N ASN A 42 16.74 8.42 -15.39
CA ASN A 42 15.37 8.14 -15.86
C ASN A 42 14.41 7.75 -14.72
N ALA A 43 14.89 7.66 -13.48
CA ALA A 43 14.08 7.21 -12.34
C ALA A 43 12.87 8.10 -12.08
N ALA A 44 13.04 9.42 -12.20
CA ALA A 44 11.95 10.38 -12.02
C ALA A 44 10.84 10.19 -13.08
N LEU A 45 11.20 9.90 -14.34
CA LEU A 45 10.24 9.64 -15.41
C LEU A 45 9.50 8.32 -15.18
N ILE A 46 10.21 7.27 -14.77
CA ILE A 46 9.61 5.95 -14.53
C ILE A 46 8.69 5.97 -13.30
N LEU A 47 9.15 6.54 -12.19
CA LEU A 47 8.35 6.68 -10.97
C LEU A 47 7.10 7.56 -11.18
N SER A 48 7.24 8.70 -11.87
CA SER A 48 6.10 9.59 -12.12
C SER A 48 5.05 8.95 -13.01
N GLY A 49 5.46 8.27 -14.10
CA GLY A 49 4.55 7.50 -14.94
C GLY A 49 3.82 6.42 -14.15
N LEU A 50 4.54 5.72 -13.27
CA LEU A 50 3.99 4.65 -12.45
C LEU A 50 3.01 5.14 -11.39
N PHE A 51 3.35 6.22 -10.67
CA PHE A 51 2.44 6.86 -9.72
C PHE A 51 1.19 7.41 -10.42
N THR A 52 1.33 7.91 -11.65
CA THR A 52 0.21 8.40 -12.46
C THR A 52 -0.72 7.25 -12.85
N ILE A 53 -0.18 6.15 -13.40
CA ILE A 53 -0.96 4.96 -13.76
C ILE A 53 -1.67 4.41 -12.53
N LYS A 54 -0.97 4.27 -11.41
CA LYS A 54 -1.54 3.86 -10.12
C LYS A 54 -2.71 4.76 -9.73
N MET A 55 -2.55 6.08 -9.81
CA MET A 55 -3.61 7.01 -9.42
C MET A 55 -4.83 6.86 -10.34
N PHE A 56 -4.61 6.62 -11.62
CA PHE A 56 -5.68 6.41 -12.59
C PHE A 56 -6.45 5.12 -12.32
N VAL A 57 -5.72 4.00 -12.14
CA VAL A 57 -6.30 2.71 -11.72
C VAL A 57 -7.05 2.88 -10.40
N TYR A 58 -6.47 3.58 -9.43
CA TYR A 58 -7.11 3.84 -8.15
C TYR A 58 -8.45 4.58 -8.31
N VAL A 59 -8.48 5.68 -9.07
CA VAL A 59 -9.70 6.49 -9.25
C VAL A 59 -10.79 5.69 -9.96
N ILE A 60 -10.45 4.89 -10.97
CA ILE A 60 -11.42 4.09 -11.72
C ILE A 60 -11.96 2.93 -10.90
N PHE A 61 -11.09 2.22 -10.16
CA PHE A 61 -11.49 1.04 -9.40
C PHE A 61 -12.08 1.36 -8.02
N SER A 62 -11.88 2.57 -7.50
CA SER A 62 -12.45 3.06 -6.24
C SER A 62 -13.98 2.84 -6.11
N PRO A 63 -14.83 3.25 -7.07
CA PRO A 63 -16.29 3.03 -6.98
C PRO A 63 -16.67 1.53 -6.99
N PHE A 64 -15.94 0.69 -7.73
CA PHE A 64 -16.19 -0.76 -7.77
C PHE A 64 -15.79 -1.44 -6.45
N ALA A 65 -14.73 -0.96 -5.80
CA ALA A 65 -14.31 -1.47 -4.50
C ALA A 65 -15.41 -1.28 -3.45
N GLY A 66 -16.15 -0.16 -3.48
CA GLY A 66 -17.30 0.09 -2.60
C GLY A 66 -18.45 -0.90 -2.80
N ALA A 67 -18.75 -1.28 -4.05
CA ALA A 67 -19.81 -2.25 -4.34
C ALA A 67 -19.45 -3.69 -3.96
N ILE A 68 -18.16 -4.05 -4.00
CA ILE A 68 -17.67 -5.38 -3.63
C ILE A 68 -17.45 -5.50 -2.12
N ALA A 69 -17.11 -4.40 -1.46
CA ALA A 69 -16.83 -4.29 -0.03
C ALA A 69 -17.99 -4.76 0.88
N ASP A 70 -19.24 -4.53 0.47
CA ASP A 70 -20.42 -4.94 1.25
C ASP A 70 -20.57 -6.46 1.42
N LYS A 71 -19.79 -7.25 0.66
CA LYS A 71 -19.86 -8.73 0.69
C LYS A 71 -18.71 -9.41 1.46
N PHE A 72 -17.71 -8.67 1.93
CA PHE A 72 -16.50 -9.25 2.53
C PHE A 72 -16.23 -8.76 3.96
N ASP A 73 -15.73 -9.66 4.82
CA ASP A 73 -15.23 -9.34 6.17
C ASP A 73 -14.08 -8.31 6.09
N THR A 74 -14.38 -7.05 6.43
CA THR A 74 -13.43 -5.93 6.40
C THR A 74 -12.11 -6.22 7.11
N LYS A 75 -12.15 -6.94 8.23
CA LYS A 75 -10.94 -7.32 9.00
C LYS A 75 -10.02 -8.25 8.23
N LYS A 76 -10.56 -9.31 7.60
CA LYS A 76 -9.76 -10.26 6.83
C LYS A 76 -9.13 -9.58 5.63
N TYR A 77 -9.88 -8.67 5.00
CA TYR A 77 -9.41 -7.89 3.88
C TYR A 77 -8.18 -7.02 4.22
N LEU A 78 -8.24 -6.29 5.33
CA LEU A 78 -7.12 -5.45 5.80
C LEU A 78 -5.87 -6.28 6.09
N ILE A 79 -6.03 -7.44 6.75
CA ILE A 79 -4.92 -8.34 7.07
C ILE A 79 -4.29 -8.90 5.78
N ILE A 80 -5.10 -9.41 4.85
CA ILE A 80 -4.60 -9.94 3.57
C ILE A 80 -3.83 -8.86 2.81
N GLN A 81 -4.34 -7.63 2.78
CA GLN A 81 -3.69 -6.51 2.11
C GLN A 81 -2.34 -6.13 2.75
N ASP A 82 -2.27 -6.07 4.09
CA ASP A 82 -1.01 -5.79 4.78
C ASP A 82 0.00 -6.94 4.58
N VAL A 83 -0.46 -8.20 4.53
CA VAL A 83 0.39 -9.36 4.23
C VAL A 83 0.94 -9.29 2.80
N ILE A 84 0.10 -9.00 1.80
CA ILE A 84 0.54 -8.83 0.40
C ILE A 84 1.60 -7.72 0.32
N ARG A 85 1.38 -6.59 1.00
CA ARG A 85 2.35 -5.50 1.07
C ARG A 85 3.67 -5.91 1.71
N ALA A 86 3.62 -6.66 2.81
CA ALA A 86 4.83 -7.16 3.48
C ALA A 86 5.62 -8.11 2.57
N ILE A 87 4.94 -9.02 1.87
CA ILE A 87 5.57 -9.95 0.91
C ILE A 87 6.18 -9.18 -0.26
N ALA A 88 5.45 -8.20 -0.83
CA ALA A 88 5.94 -7.39 -1.93
C ALA A 88 7.16 -6.54 -1.52
N ALA A 89 7.14 -5.98 -0.30
CA ALA A 89 8.28 -5.26 0.26
C ALA A 89 9.49 -6.18 0.47
N PHE A 90 9.29 -7.43 0.91
CA PHE A 90 10.37 -8.42 0.97
C PHE A 90 10.94 -8.74 -0.42
N GLY A 91 10.07 -8.76 -1.44
CA GLY A 91 10.46 -8.90 -2.84
C GLY A 91 11.41 -7.81 -3.35
N LEU A 92 11.44 -6.62 -2.74
CA LEU A 92 12.33 -5.52 -3.15
C LEU A 92 13.81 -5.92 -3.10
N ILE A 93 14.19 -6.84 -2.19
CA ILE A 93 15.56 -7.34 -2.04
C ILE A 93 16.00 -8.13 -3.29
N PHE A 94 15.07 -8.72 -4.02
CA PHE A 94 15.34 -9.55 -5.20
C PHE A 94 15.17 -8.80 -6.53
N VAL A 95 14.93 -7.49 -6.49
CA VAL A 95 14.75 -6.71 -7.71
C VAL A 95 16.09 -6.47 -8.38
N SER A 96 16.28 -7.12 -9.52
CA SER A 96 17.43 -6.89 -10.42
C SER A 96 17.06 -6.10 -11.68
N GLU A 97 15.78 -6.02 -12.02
CA GLU A 97 15.29 -5.50 -13.30
C GLU A 97 14.13 -4.52 -13.10
N ILE A 98 13.98 -3.58 -14.04
CA ILE A 98 12.95 -2.55 -14.01
C ILE A 98 11.53 -3.16 -14.03
N TRP A 99 11.33 -4.27 -14.73
CA TRP A 99 10.05 -4.97 -14.79
C TRP A 99 9.59 -5.52 -13.42
N HIS A 100 10.53 -6.00 -12.59
CA HIS A 100 10.21 -6.42 -11.22
C HIS A 100 9.78 -5.23 -10.35
N LEU A 101 10.41 -4.07 -10.55
CA LEU A 101 10.05 -2.83 -9.87
C LEU A 101 8.60 -2.42 -10.20
N TYR A 102 8.18 -2.53 -11.47
CA TYR A 102 6.79 -2.26 -11.87
C TYR A 102 5.78 -3.14 -11.14
N ILE A 103 6.03 -4.46 -11.06
CA ILE A 103 5.13 -5.42 -10.42
C ILE A 103 5.05 -5.17 -8.91
N ILE A 104 6.19 -4.94 -8.26
CA ILE A 104 6.23 -4.72 -6.80
C ILE A 104 5.56 -3.41 -6.42
N ILE A 105 5.78 -2.33 -7.17
CA ILE A 105 5.12 -1.05 -6.92
C ILE A 105 3.61 -1.20 -7.13
N LEU A 106 3.18 -1.92 -8.16
CA LEU A 106 1.76 -2.24 -8.32
C LEU A 106 1.24 -2.97 -7.07
N LEU A 107 1.90 -4.04 -6.60
CA LEU A 107 1.46 -4.80 -5.44
C LEU A 107 1.46 -4.00 -4.12
N ILE A 108 2.46 -3.15 -3.91
CA ILE A 108 2.58 -2.34 -2.69
C ILE A 108 1.53 -1.23 -2.66
N TYR A 109 1.27 -0.59 -3.80
CA TYR A 109 0.37 0.56 -3.87
C TYR A 109 -1.02 0.26 -4.39
N LEU A 110 -1.30 -0.97 -4.83
CA LEU A 110 -2.65 -1.43 -5.12
C LEU A 110 -3.41 -1.55 -3.80
N LYS A 111 -3.82 -0.39 -3.31
CA LYS A 111 -4.66 -0.25 -2.14
C LYS A 111 -6.09 -0.20 -2.64
N LEU A 112 -6.72 -1.36 -2.74
CA LEU A 112 -8.18 -1.41 -2.80
C LEU A 112 -8.72 -0.75 -1.53
N HIS A 113 -9.45 0.35 -1.73
CA HIS A 113 -10.01 1.13 -0.65
C HIS A 113 -11.20 0.37 -0.06
N HIS A 114 -11.09 -0.05 1.20
CA HIS A 114 -12.26 -0.25 2.04
C HIS A 114 -12.45 1.01 2.90
N LYS A 115 -13.66 1.53 2.85
CA LYS A 115 -14.16 2.72 3.54
C LYS A 115 -13.97 2.56 5.05
N ILE A 116 -13.17 3.43 5.67
CA ILE A 116 -13.36 3.81 7.08
C ILE A 116 -14.12 5.13 7.03
N SER A 117 -15.43 5.07 6.80
CA SER A 117 -16.32 6.21 7.01
C SER A 117 -17.75 5.71 7.12
N HIS A 118 -18.09 5.20 8.31
CA HIS A 118 -19.36 5.44 8.99
C HIS A 118 -19.19 4.94 10.43
N LEU A 119 -18.45 5.73 11.20
CA LEU A 119 -18.75 5.97 12.62
C LEU A 119 -19.01 7.46 12.73
#